data_AF-A0A163USX2-F1
#
_entry.id   AF-A0A163USX2-F1
#
_cell.length_a   1.000
_cell.length_b   1.000
_cell.length_c   1.000
_cell.angle_alpha   90.00
_cell.angle_beta   90.00
_cell.angle_gamma   90.00
#
_symmetry.space_group_name_H-M   'P 1'
#
loop_
_entity.id
_entity.type
_entity.pdbx_description
1 polymer ?
#
loop_
_entity_poly.entity_id
_entity_poly.type
_entity_poly.pdbx_seq_one_letter_code
_entity_poly.pdbx_strand_id
1 'polypeptide(L)'
;DLKVKAGGIADTHLAANAVTEAKIAANAVTETKILDAAVTTGKIKGGTKGQVLVSGDNNATAWVDQTTIVPKVENVTVDGSLEMTGGTGAVLATTDLKVKAGGINDTHLAANAVTETKIAANAVTETKILDSAVTTLKIKDEAVTLGKLAKGTEADLVLTTGAGGVPTWTKKDQIATKKELSTDGVILIGGGTDGGTKLANAVLETTALSIKAGGIADTHLAVGAVTETKILDSAVTTLKIKDEAVTLGKLAKGAEADLVLTTGAGGVPTWTKKDLIATKKDLTTEGVIVIGDAASTVTSLVGAVMQPTTLSLKNNSVVVDKLAIISGKNQHIVTDETGKPKWESKAVNVTSTATLLNEAIDGKKVYSITIPTAAVVAPTTNTGLTYNSEMTVPIAADFDYLLSVHIFDKNKKLVMSSVTDGTATGGKLTFRFGGNGMYLTLPVAADYRVVLKYASNVSYVN
;
A
#
# COMPACT_ATOMS: atom_id res chain seq x y z
N ASP A 1 -109.82 -89.05 90.22
CA ASP A 1 -108.55 -89.08 89.47
C ASP A 1 -107.40 -89.57 90.32
N LEU A 2 -106.90 -90.76 90.00
CA LEU A 2 -105.60 -91.22 90.52
C LEU A 2 -104.52 -90.41 89.81
N LYS A 3 -103.82 -89.54 90.55
CA LYS A 3 -102.67 -88.78 90.06
C LYS A 3 -101.38 -89.45 90.52
N VAL A 4 -100.41 -89.59 89.61
CA VAL A 4 -99.06 -90.01 89.98
C VAL A 4 -98.37 -88.86 90.70
N LYS A 5 -97.72 -89.13 91.84
CA LYS A 5 -96.94 -88.13 92.59
C LYS A 5 -95.70 -87.71 91.77
N ALA A 6 -95.26 -86.45 91.91
CA ALA A 6 -94.00 -85.99 91.33
C ALA A 6 -92.82 -86.90 91.75
N GLY A 7 -91.99 -87.33 90.79
CA GLY A 7 -90.92 -88.31 91.00
C GLY A 7 -91.40 -89.75 91.24
N GLY A 8 -92.71 -90.03 91.18
CA GLY A 8 -93.28 -91.35 91.45
C GLY A 8 -93.02 -92.40 90.36
N ILE A 9 -92.53 -92.00 89.19
CA ILE A 9 -92.08 -92.90 88.13
C ILE A 9 -90.55 -93.02 88.23
N ALA A 10 -90.07 -94.19 88.65
CA ALA A 10 -88.67 -94.58 88.60
C ALA A 10 -88.41 -95.40 87.33
N ASP A 11 -87.14 -95.67 87.05
CA ASP A 11 -86.72 -96.56 85.96
C ASP A 11 -87.34 -97.96 86.07
N THR A 12 -87.48 -98.51 87.28
CA THR A 12 -88.13 -99.81 87.53
C THR A 12 -89.63 -99.84 87.15
N HIS A 13 -90.30 -98.68 87.10
CA HIS A 13 -91.70 -98.57 86.68
C HIS A 13 -91.87 -98.53 85.16
N LEU A 14 -90.78 -98.39 84.40
CA LEU A 14 -90.78 -98.38 82.94
C LEU A 14 -90.10 -99.66 82.44
N ALA A 15 -90.82 -100.46 81.66
CA ALA A 15 -90.20 -101.59 80.98
C ALA A 15 -89.11 -101.09 80.00
N ALA A 16 -88.15 -101.96 79.66
CA ALA A 16 -87.16 -101.66 78.63
C ALA A 16 -87.84 -101.23 77.32
N ASN A 17 -87.38 -100.13 76.73
CA ASN A 17 -87.96 -99.51 75.52
C ASN A 17 -89.43 -99.03 75.67
N ALA A 18 -89.96 -98.90 76.90
CA ALA A 18 -91.33 -98.44 77.13
C ALA A 18 -91.56 -96.99 76.68
N VAL A 19 -90.52 -96.15 76.69
CA VAL A 19 -90.56 -94.78 76.16
C VAL A 19 -89.99 -94.81 74.74
N THR A 20 -90.89 -94.84 73.76
CA THR A 20 -90.56 -94.77 72.33
C THR A 20 -90.64 -93.33 71.83
N GLU A 21 -90.14 -93.08 70.61
CA GLU A 21 -90.20 -91.76 69.97
C GLU A 21 -91.63 -91.16 69.98
N ALA A 22 -92.66 -91.96 69.67
CA ALA A 22 -94.06 -91.52 69.67
C ALA A 22 -94.60 -91.07 71.04
N LYS A 23 -93.94 -91.47 72.15
CA LYS A 23 -94.32 -91.07 73.52
C LYS A 23 -93.59 -89.81 73.98
N ILE A 24 -92.62 -89.32 73.21
CA ILE A 24 -91.88 -88.08 73.47
C ILE A 24 -92.45 -87.01 72.53
N ALA A 25 -93.14 -86.01 73.08
CA ALA A 25 -93.67 -84.91 72.26
C ALA A 25 -92.53 -84.10 71.61
N ALA A 26 -92.81 -83.45 70.47
CA ALA A 26 -91.86 -82.55 69.83
C ALA A 26 -91.36 -81.48 70.82
N ASN A 27 -90.04 -81.23 70.83
CA ASN A 27 -89.36 -80.31 71.75
C ASN A 27 -89.48 -80.66 73.25
N ALA A 28 -89.98 -81.86 73.61
CA ALA A 28 -90.09 -82.27 75.01
C ALA A 28 -88.73 -82.46 75.69
N VAL A 29 -87.67 -82.74 74.93
CA VAL A 29 -86.28 -82.80 75.40
C VAL A 29 -85.59 -81.51 74.98
N THR A 30 -85.32 -80.63 75.94
CA THR A 30 -84.64 -79.34 75.78
C THR A 30 -83.21 -79.45 76.30
N GLU A 31 -82.37 -78.46 75.98
CA GLU A 31 -80.97 -78.40 76.45
C GLU A 31 -80.85 -78.62 77.96
N THR A 32 -81.66 -77.92 78.76
CA THR A 32 -81.68 -78.05 80.23
C THR A 32 -82.12 -79.42 80.76
N LYS A 33 -82.74 -80.27 79.93
CA LYS A 33 -83.14 -81.64 80.29
C LYS A 33 -82.07 -82.68 79.97
N ILE A 34 -81.02 -82.29 79.26
CA ILE A 34 -79.85 -83.12 78.98
C ILE A 34 -78.71 -82.55 79.84
N LEU A 35 -78.18 -83.35 80.76
CA LEU A 35 -77.04 -82.90 81.57
C LEU A 35 -75.80 -82.65 80.69
N ASP A 36 -74.91 -81.76 81.14
CA ASP A 36 -73.62 -81.54 80.48
C ASP A 36 -72.87 -82.86 80.31
N ALA A 37 -72.26 -83.04 79.13
CA ALA A 37 -71.60 -84.28 78.70
C ALA A 37 -72.48 -85.54 78.68
N ALA A 38 -73.80 -85.44 78.89
CA ALA A 38 -74.69 -86.61 78.82
C ALA A 38 -74.73 -87.22 77.41
N VAL A 39 -74.51 -86.44 76.35
CA VAL A 39 -74.36 -86.97 74.97
C VAL A 39 -72.88 -87.29 74.73
N THR A 40 -72.48 -88.50 75.09
CA THR A 40 -71.14 -89.03 74.84
C THR A 40 -70.96 -89.47 73.38
N THR A 41 -69.73 -89.68 72.91
CA THR A 41 -69.44 -90.16 71.54
C THR A 41 -70.20 -91.45 71.19
N GLY A 42 -70.40 -92.37 72.13
CA GLY A 42 -71.20 -93.58 71.90
C GLY A 42 -72.71 -93.36 71.68
N LYS A 43 -73.23 -92.16 72.02
CA LYS A 43 -74.63 -91.76 71.78
C LYS A 43 -74.80 -91.02 70.45
N ILE A 44 -73.69 -90.66 69.81
CA ILE A 44 -73.66 -90.09 68.47
C ILE A 44 -73.26 -91.22 67.53
N LYS A 45 -74.00 -91.42 66.43
CA LYS A 45 -73.55 -92.34 65.39
C LYS A 45 -72.24 -91.79 64.82
N GLY A 46 -71.11 -92.43 65.16
CA GLY A 46 -69.79 -92.02 64.69
C GLY A 46 -69.68 -92.08 63.16
N GLY A 47 -68.96 -91.11 62.58
CA GLY A 47 -68.55 -91.16 61.18
C GLY A 47 -67.49 -92.23 60.92
N THR A 48 -67.05 -92.35 59.67
CA THR A 48 -65.90 -93.16 59.30
C THR A 48 -64.58 -92.45 59.65
N LYS A 49 -63.45 -93.18 59.59
CA LYS A 49 -62.12 -92.61 59.87
C LYS A 49 -61.85 -91.42 58.95
N GLY A 50 -61.45 -90.30 59.54
CA GLY A 50 -61.14 -89.08 58.78
C GLY A 50 -62.39 -88.25 58.44
N GLN A 51 -63.54 -88.49 59.06
CA GLN A 51 -64.70 -87.60 58.95
C GLN A 51 -64.81 -86.67 60.17
N VAL A 52 -65.35 -85.47 59.94
CA VAL A 52 -65.70 -84.49 60.97
C VAL A 52 -67.20 -84.19 60.86
N LEU A 53 -67.88 -84.06 62.01
CA LEU A 53 -69.28 -83.65 62.05
C LEU A 53 -69.34 -82.13 61.85
N VAL A 54 -70.02 -81.69 60.79
CA VAL A 54 -70.20 -80.27 60.48
C VAL A 54 -71.68 -79.92 60.45
N SER A 55 -71.99 -78.65 60.68
CA SER A 55 -73.27 -78.06 60.32
C SER A 55 -73.26 -77.73 58.83
N GLY A 56 -74.08 -78.45 58.05
CA GLY A 56 -74.35 -78.13 56.66
C GLY A 56 -75.45 -77.07 56.50
N ASP A 57 -75.90 -76.88 55.27
CA ASP A 57 -76.99 -75.96 54.96
C ASP A 57 -78.28 -76.33 55.73
N ASN A 58 -79.07 -75.31 56.10
CA ASN A 58 -80.32 -75.46 56.85
C ASN A 58 -80.17 -76.13 58.23
N ASN A 59 -79.04 -75.94 58.92
CA ASN A 59 -78.75 -76.47 60.25
C ASN A 59 -78.75 -78.01 60.36
N ALA A 60 -78.70 -78.72 59.22
CA ALA A 60 -78.54 -80.17 59.21
C ALA A 60 -77.11 -80.55 59.62
N THR A 61 -76.94 -81.61 60.40
CA THR A 61 -75.61 -82.14 60.71
C THR A 61 -75.23 -83.23 59.71
N ALA A 62 -73.99 -83.21 59.24
CA ALA A 62 -73.46 -84.20 58.31
C ALA A 62 -72.03 -84.57 58.66
N TRP A 63 -71.70 -85.86 58.52
CA TRP A 63 -70.31 -86.31 58.55
C TRP A 63 -69.69 -86.06 57.18
N VAL A 64 -68.73 -85.14 57.13
CA VAL A 64 -67.98 -84.83 55.90
C VAL A 64 -66.56 -85.33 56.04
N ASP A 65 -65.96 -85.72 54.91
CA ASP A 65 -64.55 -86.08 54.87
C ASP A 65 -63.71 -84.86 55.27
N GLN A 66 -62.80 -85.04 56.24
CA GLN A 66 -61.94 -84.00 56.78
C GLN A 66 -61.14 -83.30 55.68
N THR A 67 -60.79 -84.01 54.61
CA THR A 67 -60.04 -83.47 53.47
C THR A 67 -60.85 -82.49 52.62
N THR A 68 -62.18 -82.53 52.70
CA THR A 68 -63.08 -81.62 51.98
C THR A 68 -63.32 -80.29 52.71
N ILE A 69 -62.91 -80.21 53.99
CA ILE A 69 -62.99 -78.98 54.78
C ILE A 69 -61.80 -78.11 54.39
N VAL A 70 -62.00 -77.26 53.39
CA VAL A 70 -61.01 -76.28 52.93
C VAL A 70 -61.36 -74.90 53.50
N PRO A 71 -60.37 -74.09 53.91
CA PRO A 71 -60.59 -72.66 54.12
C PRO A 71 -61.15 -72.06 52.83
N LYS A 72 -62.20 -71.24 52.92
CA LYS A 72 -62.70 -70.51 51.75
C LYS A 72 -61.62 -69.51 51.31
N VAL A 73 -60.90 -69.83 50.24
CA VAL A 73 -59.70 -69.10 49.73
C VAL A 73 -60.03 -67.70 49.18
N GLU A 74 -61.29 -67.27 49.21
CA GLU A 74 -61.74 -65.97 48.68
C GLU A 74 -61.05 -64.74 49.30
N ASN A 75 -60.29 -64.88 50.41
CA ASN A 75 -59.73 -63.74 51.16
C ASN A 75 -58.25 -63.39 50.86
N VAL A 76 -57.54 -64.09 49.97
CA VAL A 76 -56.09 -63.85 49.71
C VAL A 76 -55.80 -63.20 48.35
N THR A 77 -56.78 -62.59 47.68
CA THR A 77 -56.47 -61.80 46.46
C THR A 77 -57.29 -60.52 46.39
N VAL A 78 -56.63 -59.36 46.53
CA VAL A 78 -57.18 -58.08 46.05
C VAL A 78 -56.85 -57.87 44.56
N ASP A 79 -55.81 -58.53 44.03
CA ASP A 79 -55.34 -58.38 42.64
C ASP A 79 -54.60 -59.60 42.04
N GLY A 80 -54.45 -60.71 42.79
CA GLY A 80 -53.80 -61.93 42.30
C GLY A 80 -52.25 -61.90 42.32
N SER A 81 -51.64 -60.94 43.01
CA SER A 81 -50.17 -60.84 43.19
C SER A 81 -49.57 -61.92 44.10
N LEU A 82 -50.36 -62.49 45.01
CA LEU A 82 -49.94 -63.52 45.95
C LEU A 82 -50.41 -64.91 45.51
N GLU A 83 -49.57 -65.91 45.76
CA GLU A 83 -49.89 -67.33 45.62
C GLU A 83 -49.80 -67.98 47.00
N MET A 84 -50.88 -68.65 47.40
CA MET A 84 -50.93 -69.46 48.62
C MET A 84 -50.80 -70.93 48.22
N THR A 85 -49.76 -71.61 48.68
CA THR A 85 -49.52 -73.04 48.44
C THR A 85 -49.52 -73.80 49.77
N GLY A 86 -50.04 -75.03 49.79
CA GLY A 86 -50.33 -75.71 51.06
C GLY A 86 -51.65 -75.26 51.67
N GLY A 87 -52.02 -75.80 52.83
CA GLY A 87 -53.34 -75.54 53.43
C GLY A 87 -54.53 -76.22 52.72
N THR A 88 -54.30 -76.99 51.65
CA THR A 88 -55.35 -77.78 50.98
C THR A 88 -55.73 -78.98 51.86
N GLY A 89 -56.89 -78.92 52.52
CA GLY A 89 -57.55 -80.08 53.13
C GLY A 89 -57.27 -80.35 54.60
N ALA A 90 -56.72 -79.40 55.39
CA ALA A 90 -56.75 -79.52 56.85
C ALA A 90 -56.77 -78.17 57.55
N VAL A 91 -57.55 -78.09 58.64
CA VAL A 91 -57.71 -76.92 59.54
C VAL A 91 -56.38 -76.43 60.14
N LEU A 92 -55.31 -77.23 60.12
CA LEU A 92 -54.01 -76.96 60.73
C LEU A 92 -52.80 -77.32 59.83
N ALA A 93 -52.99 -77.45 58.52
CA ALA A 93 -51.85 -77.69 57.63
C ALA A 93 -50.97 -76.43 57.52
N THR A 94 -49.66 -76.61 57.37
CA THR A 94 -48.72 -75.53 57.06
C THR A 94 -49.12 -74.90 55.72
N THR A 95 -49.25 -73.58 55.72
CA THR A 95 -49.59 -72.78 54.54
C THR A 95 -48.40 -71.89 54.21
N ASP A 96 -47.92 -71.99 52.98
CA ASP A 96 -46.92 -71.10 52.44
C ASP A 96 -47.61 -69.95 51.68
N LEU A 97 -47.24 -68.73 52.01
CA LEU A 97 -47.67 -67.54 51.30
C LEU A 97 -46.46 -66.92 50.60
N LYS A 98 -46.50 -66.81 49.27
CA LYS A 98 -45.42 -66.21 48.48
C LYS A 98 -45.98 -65.21 47.47
N VAL A 99 -45.12 -64.31 47.02
CA VAL A 99 -45.41 -63.48 45.84
C VAL A 99 -45.30 -64.35 44.60
N LYS A 100 -46.32 -64.31 43.74
CA LYS A 100 -46.29 -65.06 42.48
C LYS A 100 -45.18 -64.55 41.56
N ALA A 101 -44.65 -65.39 40.68
CA ALA A 101 -43.78 -64.92 39.60
C ALA A 101 -44.50 -63.83 38.78
N GLY A 102 -43.90 -62.63 38.70
CA GLY A 102 -44.53 -61.46 38.07
C GLY A 102 -45.66 -60.82 38.89
N GLY A 103 -45.87 -61.24 40.15
CA GLY A 103 -46.93 -60.72 41.02
C GLY A 103 -46.73 -59.25 41.41
N ILE A 104 -45.49 -58.75 41.40
CA ILE A 104 -45.18 -57.32 41.56
C ILE A 104 -45.14 -56.68 40.16
N ASN A 105 -46.05 -55.75 39.92
CA ASN A 105 -46.09 -54.90 38.73
C ASN A 105 -45.90 -53.41 39.12
N ASP A 106 -46.14 -52.52 38.17
CA ASP A 106 -46.02 -51.07 38.33
C ASP A 106 -47.02 -50.44 39.33
N THR A 107 -48.16 -51.08 39.62
CA THR A 107 -49.11 -50.60 40.64
C THR A 107 -48.71 -50.99 42.06
N HIS A 108 -47.86 -52.01 42.22
CA HIS A 108 -47.41 -52.50 43.53
C HIS A 108 -46.18 -51.74 44.07
N LEU A 109 -45.44 -51.06 43.20
CA LEU A 109 -44.28 -50.27 43.57
C LEU A 109 -44.62 -48.78 43.48
N ALA A 110 -44.66 -48.12 44.64
CA ALA A 110 -44.78 -46.66 44.67
C ALA A 110 -43.61 -46.00 43.90
N ALA A 111 -43.83 -44.76 43.42
CA ALA A 111 -42.77 -43.98 42.80
C ALA A 111 -41.56 -43.87 43.74
N ASN A 112 -40.36 -44.12 43.21
CA ASN A 112 -39.10 -44.17 43.95
C ASN A 112 -39.00 -45.26 45.04
N ALA A 113 -39.88 -46.27 45.04
CA ALA A 113 -39.82 -47.37 46.02
C ALA A 113 -38.54 -48.20 45.90
N VAL A 114 -37.96 -48.31 44.70
CA VAL A 114 -36.67 -48.98 44.45
C VAL A 114 -35.56 -47.92 44.47
N THR A 115 -34.87 -47.81 45.60
CA THR A 115 -33.73 -46.90 45.81
C THR A 115 -32.41 -47.60 45.49
N GLU A 116 -31.33 -46.83 45.36
CA GLU A 116 -29.98 -47.36 45.10
C GLU A 116 -29.59 -48.48 46.08
N THR A 117 -29.85 -48.31 47.37
CA THR A 117 -29.55 -49.31 48.41
C THR A 117 -30.33 -50.62 48.28
N LYS A 118 -31.43 -50.65 47.52
CA LYS A 118 -32.23 -51.85 47.24
C LYS A 118 -31.77 -52.58 45.98
N ILE A 119 -30.92 -51.95 45.17
CA ILE A 119 -30.30 -52.55 43.99
C ILE A 119 -28.90 -53.01 44.40
N ALA A 120 -28.67 -54.32 44.48
CA ALA A 120 -27.35 -54.84 44.80
C ALA A 120 -26.31 -54.41 43.76
N ALA A 121 -25.04 -54.31 44.18
CA ALA A 121 -23.95 -54.00 43.25
C ALA A 121 -23.94 -55.00 42.07
N ASN A 122 -23.79 -54.49 40.85
CA ASN A 122 -23.84 -55.25 39.59
C ASN A 122 -25.18 -55.96 39.30
N ALA A 123 -26.27 -55.62 40.00
CA ALA A 123 -27.58 -56.23 39.75
C ALA A 123 -28.18 -55.81 38.40
N VAL A 124 -27.79 -54.66 37.85
CA VAL A 124 -28.19 -54.20 36.50
C VAL A 124 -27.07 -54.57 35.52
N THR A 125 -27.27 -55.68 34.82
CA THR A 125 -26.35 -56.20 33.79
C THR A 125 -26.77 -55.71 32.41
N GLU A 126 -25.90 -55.88 31.40
CA GLU A 126 -26.18 -55.52 30.01
C GLU A 126 -27.51 -56.11 29.52
N THR A 127 -27.74 -57.40 29.75
CA THR A 127 -28.99 -58.10 29.36
C THR A 127 -30.26 -57.62 30.06
N LYS A 128 -30.14 -56.81 31.14
CA LYS A 128 -31.27 -56.20 31.85
C LYS A 128 -31.60 -54.79 31.36
N ILE A 129 -30.74 -54.20 30.53
CA ILE A 129 -30.98 -52.91 29.87
C ILE A 129 -31.39 -53.24 28.43
N LEU A 130 -32.60 -52.87 28.03
CA LEU A 130 -33.05 -53.08 26.65
C LEU A 130 -32.18 -52.28 25.66
N ASP A 131 -32.01 -52.81 24.45
CA ASP A 131 -31.33 -52.10 23.38
C ASP A 131 -31.96 -50.73 23.15
N SER A 132 -31.13 -49.70 22.97
CA SER A 132 -31.54 -48.30 22.84
C SER A 132 -32.29 -47.70 24.05
N ALA A 133 -32.37 -48.40 25.20
CA ALA A 133 -33.00 -47.85 26.39
C ALA A 133 -32.24 -46.64 26.95
N VAL A 134 -30.93 -46.55 26.74
CA VAL A 134 -30.10 -45.40 27.15
C VAL A 134 -30.04 -44.41 25.98
N THR A 135 -30.89 -43.40 26.02
CA THR A 135 -30.95 -42.32 25.02
C THR A 135 -30.09 -41.13 25.42
N THR A 136 -29.83 -40.21 24.50
CA THR A 136 -29.08 -38.96 24.78
C THR A 136 -29.69 -38.17 25.94
N LEU A 137 -31.02 -38.04 26.02
CA LEU A 137 -31.70 -37.34 27.12
C LEU A 137 -31.50 -38.02 28.49
N LYS A 138 -31.15 -39.31 28.54
CA LYS A 138 -30.86 -40.04 29.79
C LYS A 138 -29.39 -39.92 30.21
N ILE A 139 -28.52 -39.42 29.33
CA ILE A 139 -27.11 -39.17 29.60
C ILE A 139 -26.95 -37.66 29.77
N LYS A 140 -26.63 -37.20 30.98
CA LYS A 140 -26.29 -35.79 31.21
C LYS A 140 -25.11 -35.37 30.33
N ASP A 141 -25.11 -34.12 29.86
CA ASP A 141 -23.96 -33.52 29.19
C ASP A 141 -22.67 -33.79 29.97
N GLU A 142 -21.61 -34.15 29.24
CA GLU A 142 -20.28 -34.50 29.77
C GLU A 142 -20.24 -35.74 30.69
N ALA A 143 -21.35 -36.47 30.88
CA ALA A 143 -21.34 -37.68 31.72
C ALA A 143 -20.49 -38.81 31.14
N VAL A 144 -20.28 -38.86 29.82
CA VAL A 144 -19.36 -39.78 29.15
C VAL A 144 -18.01 -39.08 28.98
N THR A 145 -17.11 -39.28 29.94
CA THR A 145 -15.75 -38.74 29.90
C THR A 145 -14.85 -39.62 29.02
N LEU A 146 -13.69 -39.08 28.60
CA LEU A 146 -12.73 -39.84 27.79
C LEU A 146 -12.31 -41.19 28.41
N GLY A 147 -12.25 -41.28 29.75
CA GLY A 147 -11.94 -42.53 30.43
C GLY A 147 -13.05 -43.59 30.37
N LYS A 148 -14.29 -43.20 30.04
CA LYS A 148 -15.45 -44.09 29.84
C LYS A 148 -15.58 -44.58 28.40
N LEU A 149 -14.90 -43.91 27.47
CA LEU A 149 -14.78 -44.39 26.09
C LEU A 149 -13.71 -45.47 26.06
N ALA A 150 -13.99 -46.57 25.36
CA ALA A 150 -12.99 -47.60 25.14
C ALA A 150 -11.73 -46.95 24.57
N LYS A 151 -10.57 -47.20 25.19
CA LYS A 151 -9.29 -46.83 24.58
C LYS A 151 -9.29 -47.48 23.20
N GLY A 152 -8.96 -46.70 22.17
CA GLY A 152 -8.73 -47.28 20.86
C GLY A 152 -7.75 -48.46 21.01
N THR A 153 -7.92 -49.49 20.18
CA THR A 153 -7.22 -50.79 20.32
C THR A 153 -5.69 -50.69 20.17
N GLU A 154 -5.19 -49.53 19.74
CA GLU A 154 -3.78 -49.25 19.48
C GLU A 154 -3.32 -47.99 20.26
N ALA A 155 -2.01 -47.87 20.48
CA ALA A 155 -1.43 -46.64 21.02
C ALA A 155 -1.59 -45.46 20.04
N ASP A 156 -1.58 -44.23 20.56
CA ASP A 156 -1.59 -42.99 19.78
C ASP A 156 -2.82 -42.77 18.88
N LEU A 157 -4.01 -43.17 19.35
CA LEU A 157 -5.28 -42.83 18.72
C LEU A 157 -5.89 -41.55 19.31
N VAL A 158 -6.57 -40.76 18.48
CA VAL A 158 -7.38 -39.61 18.86
C VAL A 158 -8.80 -39.83 18.33
N LEU A 159 -9.81 -39.49 19.13
CA LEU A 159 -11.19 -39.56 18.69
C LEU A 159 -11.49 -38.37 17.78
N THR A 160 -11.83 -38.64 16.53
CA THR A 160 -12.24 -37.65 15.55
C THR A 160 -13.69 -37.89 15.15
N THR A 161 -14.30 -36.91 14.50
CA THR A 161 -15.64 -37.04 13.91
C THR A 161 -15.58 -36.60 12.46
N GLY A 162 -16.03 -37.47 11.54
CA GLY A 162 -16.23 -37.09 10.14
C GLY A 162 -17.47 -36.22 9.93
N ALA A 163 -17.75 -35.82 8.68
CA ALA A 163 -18.88 -34.97 8.33
C ALA A 163 -20.26 -35.53 8.75
N GLY A 164 -20.38 -36.86 8.93
CA GLY A 164 -21.59 -37.51 9.42
C GLY A 164 -21.73 -37.56 10.95
N GLY A 165 -20.83 -36.94 11.70
CA GLY A 165 -20.88 -36.88 13.17
C GLY A 165 -20.57 -38.20 13.89
N VAL A 166 -20.25 -39.28 13.15
CA VAL A 166 -19.88 -40.58 13.72
C VAL A 166 -18.46 -40.49 14.30
N PRO A 167 -18.27 -40.76 15.61
CA PRO A 167 -16.94 -40.78 16.22
C PRO A 167 -16.12 -41.96 15.69
N THR A 168 -14.87 -41.69 15.30
CA THR A 168 -13.90 -42.70 14.85
C THR A 168 -12.56 -42.49 15.54
N TRP A 169 -11.91 -43.57 15.97
CA TRP A 169 -10.53 -43.51 16.46
C TRP A 169 -9.58 -43.42 15.26
N THR A 170 -8.86 -42.31 15.16
CA THR A 170 -7.90 -42.06 14.08
C THR A 170 -6.50 -42.00 14.68
N LYS A 171 -5.51 -42.59 14.00
CA LYS A 171 -4.12 -42.49 14.47
C LYS A 171 -3.66 -41.04 14.44
N LYS A 172 -2.92 -40.67 15.48
CA LYS A 172 -2.40 -39.32 15.66
C LYS A 172 -1.45 -38.91 14.55
N ASP A 173 -0.78 -39.86 13.87
CA ASP A 173 0.06 -39.60 12.69
C ASP A 173 -0.75 -39.31 11.40
N GLN A 174 -2.00 -39.77 11.33
CA GLN A 174 -2.94 -39.47 10.24
C GLN A 174 -3.64 -38.13 10.42
N ILE A 175 -3.72 -37.63 11.65
CA ILE A 175 -4.17 -36.28 11.94
C ILE A 175 -2.94 -35.41 11.80
N ALA A 176 -2.87 -34.55 10.78
CA ALA A 176 -1.76 -33.64 10.59
C ALA A 176 -1.50 -32.82 11.87
N THR A 177 -0.60 -33.30 12.73
CA THR A 177 -0.30 -32.67 14.02
C THR A 177 0.58 -31.46 13.76
N LYS A 178 0.01 -30.36 13.28
CA LYS A 178 0.50 -28.96 13.30
C LYS A 178 2.00 -28.68 13.03
N LYS A 179 2.81 -29.65 12.63
CA LYS A 179 4.27 -29.58 12.67
C LYS A 179 4.89 -29.59 11.28
N GLU A 180 4.18 -30.02 10.24
CA GLU A 180 4.71 -29.94 8.87
C GLU A 180 3.63 -29.49 7.88
N LEU A 181 3.37 -28.18 7.86
CA LEU A 181 3.33 -27.48 6.58
C LEU A 181 4.79 -27.18 6.21
N SER A 182 5.59 -28.21 5.93
CA SER A 182 6.90 -28.00 5.32
C SER A 182 6.65 -27.83 3.83
N THR A 183 6.60 -26.57 3.43
CA THR A 183 6.43 -26.17 2.05
C THR A 183 7.79 -25.70 1.57
N ASP A 184 8.12 -26.02 0.33
CA ASP A 184 9.30 -25.63 -0.44
C ASP A 184 9.43 -24.11 -0.68
N GLY A 185 8.93 -23.31 0.27
CA GLY A 185 9.18 -21.89 0.41
C GLY A 185 8.01 -20.99 -0.02
N VAL A 186 7.03 -21.50 -0.78
CA VAL A 186 5.90 -20.68 -1.26
C VAL A 186 4.61 -20.91 -0.45
N ILE A 187 3.77 -21.94 -0.67
CA ILE A 187 2.77 -22.48 0.30
C ILE A 187 2.35 -23.91 -0.13
N LEU A 188 2.30 -24.90 0.80
CA LEU A 188 1.71 -26.23 0.65
C LEU A 188 0.70 -26.46 1.77
N ILE A 189 -0.55 -26.75 1.41
CA ILE A 189 -1.42 -27.59 2.24
C ILE A 189 -2.21 -28.54 1.33
N GLY A 190 -2.07 -29.86 1.57
CA GLY A 190 -2.64 -30.94 0.75
C GLY A 190 -1.71 -31.39 -0.39
N GLY A 191 -0.47 -31.75 -0.07
CA GLY A 191 0.64 -32.03 -0.99
C GLY A 191 0.26 -32.71 -2.31
N GLY A 192 0.58 -32.03 -3.40
CA GLY A 192 0.79 -32.67 -4.69
C GLY A 192 2.19 -33.29 -4.78
N THR A 193 2.28 -34.36 -5.56
CA THR A 193 3.23 -34.59 -6.66
C THR A 193 2.51 -35.51 -7.65
N ASP A 194 2.97 -35.59 -8.90
CA ASP A 194 2.50 -36.51 -9.96
C ASP A 194 2.73 -38.01 -9.61
N GLY A 195 2.31 -38.49 -8.44
CA GLY A 195 2.47 -39.90 -8.04
C GLY A 195 2.23 -40.29 -6.57
N GLY A 196 1.82 -39.39 -5.67
CA GLY A 196 1.60 -39.71 -4.25
C GLY A 196 0.14 -39.57 -3.81
N THR A 197 -0.41 -40.58 -3.14
CA THR A 197 -1.83 -40.75 -2.79
C THR A 197 -2.46 -39.56 -2.03
N LYS A 198 -3.65 -39.19 -2.52
CA LYS A 198 -4.62 -38.22 -1.97
C LYS A 198 -4.78 -38.36 -0.45
N LEU A 199 -4.50 -37.30 0.31
CA LEU A 199 -4.89 -37.18 1.71
C LEU A 199 -6.41 -36.93 1.79
N ALA A 200 -7.20 -38.00 1.73
CA ALA A 200 -8.60 -37.93 2.12
C ALA A 200 -8.67 -37.62 3.62
N ASN A 201 -9.39 -36.55 4.01
CA ASN A 201 -9.76 -36.16 5.38
C ASN A 201 -8.86 -35.18 6.14
N ALA A 202 -8.06 -34.35 5.47
CA ALA A 202 -7.45 -33.19 6.14
C ALA A 202 -8.54 -32.17 6.53
N VAL A 203 -8.89 -32.12 7.82
CA VAL A 203 -9.77 -31.08 8.38
C VAL A 203 -8.95 -29.80 8.54
N LEU A 204 -9.06 -28.91 7.57
CA LEU A 204 -8.57 -27.54 7.68
C LEU A 204 -9.80 -26.65 7.67
N GLU A 205 -10.27 -26.29 8.86
CA GLU A 205 -11.20 -25.18 9.01
C GLU A 205 -10.57 -23.95 8.34
N THR A 206 -11.33 -23.32 7.44
CA THR A 206 -10.99 -22.14 6.61
C THR A 206 -9.62 -21.53 6.94
N THR A 207 -8.56 -22.12 6.40
CA THR A 207 -7.20 -21.65 6.70
C THR A 207 -6.85 -20.57 5.69
N ALA A 208 -6.86 -19.31 6.14
CA ALA A 208 -6.37 -18.19 5.34
C ALA A 208 -4.87 -18.37 5.11
N LEU A 209 -4.51 -18.72 3.87
CA LEU A 209 -3.13 -18.82 3.42
C LEU A 209 -2.64 -17.44 3.02
N SER A 210 -1.58 -16.95 3.67
CA SER A 210 -0.97 -15.66 3.35
C SER A 210 0.52 -15.84 3.08
N ILE A 211 1.04 -15.07 2.14
CA ILE A 211 2.47 -14.99 1.86
C ILE A 211 3.01 -13.81 2.68
N LYS A 212 4.02 -14.06 3.50
CA LYS A 212 4.70 -12.98 4.25
C LYS A 212 5.30 -11.97 3.27
N ALA A 213 5.38 -10.69 3.67
CA ALA A 213 6.15 -9.70 2.92
C ALA A 213 7.58 -10.21 2.65
N GLY A 214 7.99 -10.23 1.38
CA GLY A 214 9.27 -10.78 0.94
C GLY A 214 9.34 -12.31 0.83
N GLY A 215 8.23 -13.03 0.98
CA GLY A 215 8.19 -14.50 0.90
C GLY A 215 8.46 -15.08 -0.49
N ILE A 216 8.32 -14.28 -1.55
CA ILE A 216 8.69 -14.69 -2.91
C ILE A 216 10.13 -14.22 -3.19
N ALA A 217 11.07 -15.15 -3.16
CA ALA A 217 12.45 -14.96 -3.57
C ALA A 217 12.64 -15.38 -5.02
N ASP A 218 13.78 -15.04 -5.63
CA ASP A 218 14.07 -15.33 -7.04
C ASP A 218 14.06 -16.84 -7.35
N THR A 219 14.36 -17.69 -6.35
CA THR A 219 14.28 -19.15 -6.47
C THR A 219 12.85 -19.68 -6.49
N HIS A 220 11.87 -18.88 -6.05
CA HIS A 220 10.44 -19.25 -6.03
C HIS A 220 9.73 -18.95 -7.35
N LEU A 221 10.39 -18.22 -8.27
CA LEU A 221 9.87 -17.90 -9.59
C LEU A 221 10.78 -18.52 -10.65
N ALA A 222 10.27 -19.51 -11.38
CA ALA A 222 10.97 -20.02 -12.55
C ALA A 222 11.19 -18.92 -13.59
N VAL A 223 12.19 -19.09 -14.47
CA VAL A 223 12.41 -18.17 -15.60
C VAL A 223 11.13 -18.10 -16.45
N GLY A 224 10.62 -16.88 -16.68
CA GLY A 224 9.37 -16.65 -17.39
C GLY A 224 8.09 -16.85 -16.55
N ALA A 225 8.20 -17.10 -15.25
CA ALA A 225 7.03 -17.26 -14.38
C ALA A 225 6.17 -15.98 -14.31
N VAL A 226 6.78 -14.80 -14.45
CA VAL A 226 6.07 -13.51 -14.55
C VAL A 226 6.01 -13.10 -16.02
N THR A 227 4.84 -13.24 -16.62
CA THR A 227 4.55 -12.87 -18.01
C THR A 227 3.85 -11.51 -18.09
N GLU A 228 3.76 -10.91 -19.28
CA GLU A 228 3.05 -9.65 -19.50
C GLU A 228 1.62 -9.68 -18.96
N THR A 229 0.89 -10.78 -19.20
CA THR A 229 -0.49 -10.96 -18.69
C THR A 229 -0.60 -11.07 -17.17
N LYS A 230 0.50 -11.36 -16.46
CA LYS A 230 0.54 -11.45 -14.98
C LYS A 230 0.90 -10.11 -14.33
N ILE A 231 1.34 -9.13 -15.12
CA ILE A 231 1.59 -7.77 -14.68
C ILE A 231 0.42 -6.92 -15.18
N LEU A 232 -0.42 -6.43 -14.27
CA LEU A 232 -1.52 -5.52 -14.63
C LEU A 232 -0.98 -4.25 -15.30
N ASP A 233 -1.78 -3.64 -16.17
CA ASP A 233 -1.45 -2.35 -16.79
C ASP A 233 -1.11 -1.31 -15.71
N SER A 234 -0.01 -0.59 -15.91
CA SER A 234 0.55 0.39 -14.96
C SER A 234 1.00 -0.19 -13.60
N ALA A 235 1.08 -1.52 -13.43
CA ALA A 235 1.54 -2.11 -12.17
C ALA A 235 3.01 -1.80 -11.87
N VAL A 236 3.84 -1.56 -12.89
CA VAL A 236 5.25 -1.15 -12.72
C VAL A 236 5.32 0.37 -12.82
N THR A 237 5.40 1.05 -11.67
CA THR A 237 5.51 2.51 -11.57
C THR A 237 6.97 2.95 -11.48
N THR A 238 7.25 4.24 -11.69
CA THR A 238 8.61 4.80 -11.57
C THR A 238 9.24 4.54 -10.21
N LEU A 239 8.47 4.58 -9.11
CA LEU A 239 8.96 4.24 -7.77
C LEU A 239 9.35 2.76 -7.59
N LYS A 240 8.82 1.85 -8.43
CA LYS A 240 9.16 0.42 -8.41
C LYS A 240 10.40 0.11 -9.25
N ILE A 241 10.89 1.07 -10.04
CA ILE A 241 12.10 0.98 -10.85
C ILE A 241 13.17 1.81 -10.15
N LYS A 242 14.27 1.19 -9.71
CA LYS A 242 15.39 1.96 -9.14
C LYS A 242 15.98 2.92 -10.19
N ASP A 243 16.55 4.03 -9.73
CA ASP A 243 17.31 4.93 -10.59
C ASP A 243 18.36 4.14 -11.39
N GLU A 244 18.51 4.48 -12.67
CA GLU A 244 19.42 3.82 -13.64
C GLU A 244 19.09 2.34 -13.95
N ALA A 245 18.04 1.75 -13.37
CA ALA A 245 17.70 0.34 -13.63
C ALA A 245 17.30 0.07 -15.09
N VAL A 246 16.83 1.08 -15.83
CA VAL A 246 16.56 1.01 -17.27
C VAL A 246 17.76 1.59 -18.02
N THR A 247 18.73 0.73 -18.35
CA THR A 247 19.89 1.08 -19.17
C THR A 247 19.52 1.17 -20.65
N LEU A 248 20.32 1.85 -21.47
CA LEU A 248 20.11 1.94 -22.93
C LEU A 248 19.89 0.58 -23.61
N GLY A 249 20.55 -0.49 -23.16
CA GLY A 249 20.35 -1.85 -23.71
C GLY A 249 19.02 -2.52 -23.34
N LYS A 250 18.28 -1.98 -22.36
CA LYS A 250 16.94 -2.43 -21.95
C LYS A 250 15.82 -1.69 -22.67
N LEU A 251 16.13 -0.57 -23.31
CA LEU A 251 15.21 0.11 -24.20
C LEU A 251 15.25 -0.63 -25.54
N ALA A 252 14.08 -0.84 -26.15
CA ALA A 252 14.03 -1.37 -27.50
C ALA A 252 14.92 -0.52 -28.42
N LYS A 253 15.75 -1.16 -29.24
CA LYS A 253 16.43 -0.47 -30.33
C LYS A 253 15.33 0.22 -31.15
N GLY A 254 15.48 1.52 -31.39
CA GLY A 254 14.61 2.18 -32.35
C GLY A 254 14.65 1.40 -33.67
N ALA A 255 13.53 1.34 -34.38
CA ALA A 255 13.35 0.46 -35.55
C ALA A 255 14.38 0.70 -36.68
N GLU A 256 15.13 1.80 -36.62
CA GLU A 256 16.14 2.21 -37.59
C GLU A 256 17.51 2.45 -36.92
N ALA A 257 18.59 2.35 -37.70
CA ALA A 257 19.93 2.73 -37.26
C ALA A 257 20.03 4.25 -36.98
N ASP A 258 20.96 4.66 -36.11
CA ASP A 258 21.26 6.06 -35.81
C ASP A 258 20.12 6.91 -35.19
N LEU A 259 19.35 6.32 -34.29
CA LEU A 259 18.39 7.05 -33.45
C LEU A 259 19.02 7.46 -32.10
N VAL A 260 18.61 8.61 -31.58
CA VAL A 260 18.98 9.17 -30.28
C VAL A 260 17.70 9.51 -29.52
N LEU A 261 17.67 9.22 -28.21
CA LEU A 261 16.50 9.50 -27.38
C LEU A 261 16.49 10.97 -26.98
N THR A 262 15.44 11.69 -27.36
CA THR A 262 15.24 13.10 -27.00
C THR A 262 13.97 13.27 -26.19
N THR A 263 13.90 14.32 -25.39
CA THR A 263 12.67 14.75 -24.72
C THR A 263 12.22 16.10 -25.28
N GLY A 264 11.04 16.16 -25.87
CA GLY A 264 10.42 17.42 -26.30
C GLY A 264 9.86 18.23 -25.12
N ALA A 265 9.23 19.38 -25.40
CA ALA A 265 8.65 20.26 -24.38
C ALA A 265 7.56 19.60 -23.48
N GLY A 266 6.96 18.51 -23.95
CA GLY A 266 6.01 17.70 -23.18
C GLY A 266 6.62 16.60 -22.31
N GLY A 267 7.95 16.48 -22.25
CA GLY A 267 8.65 15.51 -21.41
C GLY A 267 8.56 14.04 -21.84
N VAL A 268 7.85 13.74 -22.93
CA VAL A 268 7.74 12.37 -23.47
C VAL A 268 9.03 12.02 -24.23
N PRO A 269 9.71 10.91 -23.91
CA PRO A 269 10.87 10.44 -24.66
C PRO A 269 10.47 10.01 -26.08
N THR A 270 11.17 10.50 -27.09
CA THR A 270 10.99 10.12 -28.50
C THR A 270 12.34 9.73 -29.10
N TRP A 271 12.34 8.68 -29.92
CA TRP A 271 13.51 8.33 -30.74
C TRP A 271 13.56 9.25 -31.95
N THR A 272 14.60 10.08 -32.02
CA THR A 272 14.81 11.03 -33.11
C THR A 272 16.06 10.63 -33.89
N LYS A 273 16.04 10.73 -35.22
CA LYS A 273 17.23 10.42 -36.01
C LYS A 273 18.35 11.39 -35.67
N LYS A 274 19.55 10.86 -35.53
CA LYS A 274 20.74 11.58 -35.09
C LYS A 274 21.15 12.68 -36.09
N ASP A 275 20.83 12.51 -37.36
CA ASP A 275 21.01 13.49 -38.44
C ASP A 275 20.01 14.66 -38.38
N LEU A 276 18.83 14.47 -37.78
CA LEU A 276 17.87 15.54 -37.48
C LEU A 276 18.25 16.35 -36.23
N ILE A 277 19.13 15.83 -35.37
CA ILE A 277 19.68 16.62 -34.26
C ILE A 277 20.88 17.39 -34.79
N ALA A 278 20.74 18.71 -34.87
CA ALA A 278 21.77 19.64 -35.31
C ALA A 278 23.04 19.52 -34.46
N THR A 279 23.89 18.55 -34.78
CA THR A 279 25.23 18.40 -34.24
C THR A 279 26.12 19.36 -35.00
N LYS A 280 26.20 20.61 -34.52
CA LYS A 280 27.03 21.69 -35.08
C LYS A 280 26.85 21.90 -36.60
N LYS A 281 25.72 22.47 -37.03
CA LYS A 281 25.67 23.06 -38.37
C LYS A 281 25.16 24.50 -38.36
N ASP A 282 26.16 25.36 -38.55
CA ASP A 282 26.23 26.66 -39.22
C ASP A 282 25.35 27.82 -38.74
N LEU A 283 26.07 28.82 -38.24
CA LEU A 283 25.78 30.24 -38.34
C LEU A 283 26.21 30.72 -39.78
N THR A 284 25.31 31.03 -40.73
CA THR A 284 25.45 31.73 -42.07
C THR A 284 24.72 33.12 -42.40
N THR A 285 25.16 34.32 -41.96
CA THR A 285 24.53 35.72 -41.82
C THR A 285 24.41 36.28 -43.16
N GLU A 286 23.34 35.93 -43.86
CA GLU A 286 23.23 36.47 -45.21
C GLU A 286 24.57 36.22 -45.98
N GLY A 287 25.34 35.16 -45.58
CA GLY A 287 26.81 35.05 -45.74
C GLY A 287 27.82 35.11 -44.53
N VAL A 288 27.44 35.37 -43.26
CA VAL A 288 28.32 35.48 -42.04
C VAL A 288 27.90 34.59 -40.77
N ILE A 289 26.79 34.77 -40.03
CA ILE A 289 25.79 33.98 -39.17
C ILE A 289 24.17 33.93 -39.45
N VAL A 290 23.51 32.81 -39.86
CA VAL A 290 22.07 32.41 -40.08
C VAL A 290 21.96 30.93 -39.71
N ILE A 291 20.85 30.50 -39.12
CA ILE A 291 20.59 29.09 -38.83
C ILE A 291 19.30 28.70 -39.57
N GLY A 292 19.43 27.90 -40.63
CA GLY A 292 18.33 27.42 -41.49
C GLY A 292 18.73 27.33 -42.97
N ASP A 293 18.17 26.35 -43.70
CA ASP A 293 18.39 26.16 -45.14
C ASP A 293 17.72 27.29 -45.95
N ALA A 294 18.50 27.97 -46.79
CA ALA A 294 18.03 29.06 -47.64
C ALA A 294 17.12 28.63 -48.81
N ALA A 295 16.87 27.33 -49.00
CA ALA A 295 16.08 26.80 -50.11
C ALA A 295 14.72 26.16 -49.72
N SER A 296 14.35 26.09 -48.43
CA SER A 296 13.17 25.33 -47.98
C SER A 296 12.20 26.14 -47.11
N THR A 297 10.90 26.02 -47.36
CA THR A 297 9.79 26.75 -46.72
C THR A 297 9.39 26.24 -45.33
N VAL A 298 10.25 25.45 -44.64
CA VAL A 298 9.91 24.84 -43.35
C VAL A 298 10.39 25.71 -42.18
N THR A 299 9.46 26.40 -41.52
CA THR A 299 9.72 27.42 -40.48
C THR A 299 9.61 26.91 -39.02
N SER A 300 9.72 25.61 -38.77
CA SER A 300 9.54 25.06 -37.42
C SER A 300 10.52 23.94 -37.10
N LEU A 301 11.66 24.29 -36.52
CA LEU A 301 12.50 23.36 -35.77
C LEU A 301 12.25 23.57 -34.28
N VAL A 302 11.33 22.77 -33.74
CA VAL A 302 11.06 22.69 -32.30
C VAL A 302 12.21 21.95 -31.63
N GLY A 303 12.88 22.58 -30.66
CA GLY A 303 13.83 21.91 -29.76
C GLY A 303 15.30 22.32 -29.86
N ALA A 304 15.66 23.35 -30.63
CA ALA A 304 17.03 23.87 -30.63
C ALA A 304 17.32 24.63 -29.32
N VAL A 305 17.85 23.94 -28.31
CA VAL A 305 18.50 24.60 -27.17
C VAL A 305 19.86 25.08 -27.64
N MET A 306 19.96 26.32 -28.11
CA MET A 306 21.25 27.00 -28.10
C MET A 306 21.56 27.37 -26.66
N GLN A 307 22.66 26.88 -26.10
CA GLN A 307 23.20 27.47 -24.87
C GLN A 307 23.49 28.97 -25.11
N PRO A 308 23.52 29.83 -24.05
CA PRO A 308 23.82 31.25 -24.21
C PRO A 308 25.10 31.44 -25.04
N THR A 309 24.95 31.93 -26.27
CA THR A 309 26.05 32.06 -27.23
C THR A 309 26.47 33.53 -27.27
N THR A 310 27.68 33.82 -26.83
CA THR A 310 28.25 35.18 -26.85
C THR A 310 28.78 35.48 -28.24
N LEU A 311 28.22 36.47 -28.94
CA LEU A 311 28.84 37.03 -30.15
C LEU A 311 29.90 38.04 -29.71
N SER A 312 31.14 37.84 -30.16
CA SER A 312 32.23 38.79 -29.95
C SER A 312 32.97 39.06 -31.25
N LEU A 313 33.44 40.29 -31.40
CA LEU A 313 34.42 40.66 -32.43
C LEU A 313 35.81 40.58 -31.79
N LYS A 314 36.77 39.91 -32.44
CA LYS A 314 38.13 39.87 -31.91
C LYS A 314 38.74 41.27 -31.91
N ASN A 315 39.54 41.57 -30.90
CA ASN A 315 40.34 42.80 -30.89
C ASN A 315 41.15 42.90 -32.20
N ASN A 316 41.19 44.07 -32.83
CA ASN A 316 41.75 44.32 -34.19
C ASN A 316 40.97 43.69 -35.37
N SER A 317 39.69 43.32 -35.22
CA SER A 317 38.89 42.82 -36.35
C SER A 317 38.42 43.93 -37.31
N VAL A 318 38.41 45.19 -36.85
CA VAL A 318 38.24 46.40 -37.68
C VAL A 318 39.57 47.15 -37.65
N VAL A 319 40.42 46.89 -38.65
CA VAL A 319 41.71 47.57 -38.84
C VAL A 319 41.66 48.40 -40.11
N VAL A 320 42.49 49.45 -40.15
CA VAL A 320 42.55 50.42 -41.25
C VAL A 320 42.78 49.74 -42.60
N ASP A 321 43.53 48.64 -42.65
CA ASP A 321 43.80 47.87 -43.87
C ASP A 321 42.55 47.18 -44.47
N LYS A 322 41.49 47.00 -43.66
CA LYS A 322 40.18 46.48 -44.10
C LYS A 322 39.22 47.60 -44.50
N LEU A 323 39.64 48.85 -44.39
CA LEU A 323 38.96 50.03 -44.93
C LEU A 323 39.78 50.50 -46.14
N ALA A 324 39.13 50.85 -47.26
CA ALA A 324 39.85 51.15 -48.50
C ALA A 324 40.92 52.26 -48.32
N ILE A 325 42.13 52.01 -48.84
CA ILE A 325 43.30 52.92 -48.75
C ILE A 325 42.99 54.25 -49.43
N ILE A 326 43.31 55.38 -48.77
CA ILE A 326 43.18 56.73 -49.35
C ILE A 326 44.49 57.52 -49.28
N SER A 327 44.85 58.16 -50.39
CA SER A 327 45.94 59.12 -50.54
C SER A 327 45.45 60.55 -50.31
N GLY A 328 45.31 60.97 -49.05
CA GLY A 328 44.97 62.35 -48.71
C GLY A 328 44.61 62.52 -47.24
N LYS A 329 45.20 63.53 -46.57
CA LYS A 329 44.89 63.85 -45.17
C LYS A 329 43.60 64.70 -45.09
N ASN A 330 42.82 64.56 -44.00
CA ASN A 330 41.58 65.28 -43.68
C ASN A 330 40.33 64.96 -44.55
N GLN A 331 39.95 63.69 -44.66
CA GLN A 331 38.67 63.26 -45.24
C GLN A 331 37.76 62.60 -44.18
N HIS A 332 36.45 62.60 -44.40
CA HIS A 332 35.46 61.88 -43.59
C HIS A 332 34.59 60.98 -44.48
N ILE A 333 34.08 59.87 -43.93
CA ILE A 333 33.16 58.97 -44.62
C ILE A 333 31.77 59.57 -44.53
N VAL A 334 31.19 59.90 -45.68
CA VAL A 334 29.78 60.23 -45.85
C VAL A 334 29.09 59.15 -46.65
N THR A 335 27.78 59.11 -46.59
CA THR A 335 26.98 58.27 -47.48
C THR A 335 26.69 59.06 -48.75
N ASP A 336 27.01 58.50 -49.92
CA ASP A 336 26.65 59.10 -51.20
C ASP A 336 25.14 59.02 -51.46
N GLU A 337 24.70 59.66 -52.54
CA GLU A 337 23.30 59.68 -52.99
C GLU A 337 22.69 58.30 -53.30
N THR A 338 23.51 57.24 -53.34
CA THR A 338 23.08 55.85 -53.53
C THR A 338 23.14 55.01 -52.26
N GLY A 339 23.47 55.59 -51.11
CA GLY A 339 23.56 54.88 -49.84
C GLY A 339 24.91 54.22 -49.57
N LYS A 340 25.96 54.49 -50.37
CA LYS A 340 27.28 53.87 -50.21
C LYS A 340 28.28 54.81 -49.55
N PRO A 341 29.20 54.31 -48.70
CA PRO A 341 30.20 55.14 -48.06
C PRO A 341 31.22 55.71 -49.07
N LYS A 342 31.40 57.03 -49.09
CA LYS A 342 32.32 57.80 -49.93
C LYS A 342 33.14 58.78 -49.06
N TRP A 343 34.39 59.02 -49.44
CA TRP A 343 35.26 60.00 -48.80
C TRP A 343 35.18 61.38 -49.49
N GLU A 344 35.06 62.47 -48.73
CA GLU A 344 35.05 63.85 -49.27
C GLU A 344 36.05 64.79 -48.56
N SER A 345 36.69 65.67 -49.35
CA SER A 345 37.74 66.62 -48.92
C SER A 345 37.20 68.02 -48.62
N LYS A 346 37.68 68.67 -47.55
CA LYS A 346 37.22 70.01 -47.11
C LYS A 346 38.34 71.05 -47.32
N ALA A 347 38.27 71.88 -48.37
CA ALA A 347 39.22 72.98 -48.61
C ALA A 347 38.73 74.31 -48.01
N VAL A 348 39.63 75.14 -47.48
CA VAL A 348 39.35 76.49 -46.92
C VAL A 348 40.18 77.53 -47.69
N ASN A 349 39.54 78.55 -48.27
CA ASN A 349 40.20 79.70 -48.91
C ASN A 349 40.55 80.77 -47.86
N VAL A 350 41.75 81.36 -47.92
CA VAL A 350 42.22 82.41 -46.99
C VAL A 350 42.40 83.74 -47.74
N THR A 351 41.71 84.79 -47.34
CA THR A 351 41.87 86.18 -47.84
C THR A 351 42.50 87.06 -46.76
N SER A 352 43.51 87.88 -47.10
CA SER A 352 44.19 88.79 -46.15
C SER A 352 44.74 90.05 -46.84
N THR A 353 44.35 91.23 -46.38
CA THR A 353 44.80 92.54 -46.90
C THR A 353 45.82 93.21 -45.97
N ALA A 354 46.89 93.78 -46.52
CA ALA A 354 47.92 94.51 -45.77
C ALA A 354 47.53 95.99 -45.56
N THR A 355 47.82 96.55 -44.38
CA THR A 355 47.58 97.95 -44.02
C THR A 355 48.91 98.68 -43.82
N LEU A 356 49.10 99.86 -44.44
CA LEU A 356 50.28 100.70 -44.23
C LEU A 356 50.24 101.34 -42.84
N LEU A 357 51.32 101.22 -42.08
CA LEU A 357 51.53 101.96 -40.84
C LEU A 357 52.26 103.26 -41.16
N ASN A 358 51.93 104.35 -40.46
CA ASN A 358 52.53 105.68 -40.67
C ASN A 358 53.93 105.76 -40.04
N GLU A 359 54.77 104.75 -40.31
CA GLU A 359 56.10 104.53 -39.79
C GLU A 359 57.03 104.19 -40.96
N ALA A 360 58.23 104.77 -40.95
CA ALA A 360 59.30 104.42 -41.88
C ALA A 360 60.56 104.07 -41.10
N ILE A 361 61.15 102.92 -41.40
CA ILE A 361 62.39 102.44 -40.78
C ILE A 361 63.40 102.26 -41.91
N ASP A 362 64.59 102.85 -41.77
CA ASP A 362 65.64 102.87 -42.79
C ASP A 362 65.16 103.32 -44.19
N GLY A 363 64.23 104.29 -44.23
CA GLY A 363 63.65 104.82 -45.47
C GLY A 363 62.58 103.94 -46.12
N LYS A 364 62.23 102.79 -45.53
CA LYS A 364 61.20 101.85 -46.05
C LYS A 364 59.89 101.98 -45.29
N LYS A 365 58.77 101.74 -45.98
CA LYS A 365 57.42 101.78 -45.39
C LYS A 365 57.14 100.51 -44.60
N VAL A 366 56.47 100.65 -43.45
CA VAL A 366 56.10 99.51 -42.60
C VAL A 366 54.64 99.11 -42.83
N TYR A 367 54.39 97.82 -43.06
CA TYR A 367 53.05 97.26 -43.26
C TYR A 367 52.68 96.26 -42.17
N SER A 368 51.38 96.18 -41.87
CA SER A 368 50.80 95.14 -41.01
C SER A 368 49.81 94.29 -41.80
N ILE A 369 49.93 92.97 -41.75
CA ILE A 369 48.98 92.04 -42.36
C ILE A 369 48.43 91.07 -41.32
N THR A 370 47.12 90.80 -41.38
CA THR A 370 46.46 89.80 -40.54
C THR A 370 45.98 88.66 -41.41
N ILE A 371 46.47 87.46 -41.15
CA ILE A 371 46.10 86.23 -41.86
C ILE A 371 45.17 85.44 -40.94
N PRO A 372 43.90 85.25 -41.32
CA PRO A 372 42.90 84.68 -40.42
C PRO A 372 43.08 83.18 -40.16
N THR A 373 43.72 82.45 -41.08
CA THR A 373 44.04 81.02 -40.94
C THR A 373 45.36 80.70 -41.63
N ALA A 374 46.43 80.45 -40.87
CA ALA A 374 47.70 79.96 -41.40
C ALA A 374 47.90 78.47 -41.06
N ALA A 375 48.24 77.67 -42.08
CA ALA A 375 48.54 76.25 -41.89
C ALA A 375 49.98 76.08 -41.36
N VAL A 376 50.12 75.31 -40.29
CA VAL A 376 51.43 74.90 -39.79
C VAL A 376 51.95 73.77 -40.67
N VAL A 377 53.16 73.93 -41.21
CA VAL A 377 53.74 72.97 -42.15
C VAL A 377 54.77 72.12 -41.41
N ALA A 378 54.93 70.85 -41.82
CA ALA A 378 56.05 70.05 -41.34
C ALA A 378 57.37 70.62 -41.90
N PRO A 379 58.44 70.71 -41.10
CA PRO A 379 59.72 71.23 -41.57
C PRO A 379 60.22 70.43 -42.77
N THR A 380 60.61 71.14 -43.83
CA THR A 380 61.00 70.54 -45.13
C THR A 380 62.41 69.95 -45.14
N THR A 381 63.21 70.20 -44.10
CA THR A 381 64.56 69.65 -43.93
C THR A 381 64.59 68.70 -42.74
N ASN A 382 65.08 67.49 -42.98
CA ASN A 382 65.08 66.34 -42.06
C ASN A 382 66.06 66.56 -40.87
N THR A 383 65.78 67.55 -40.03
CA THR A 383 66.66 68.07 -39.00
C THR A 383 66.28 67.62 -37.58
N GLY A 384 65.48 66.56 -37.43
CA GLY A 384 65.09 66.03 -36.12
C GLY A 384 64.13 66.91 -35.32
N LEU A 385 63.47 67.88 -35.97
CA LEU A 385 62.48 68.76 -35.35
C LEU A 385 61.11 68.07 -35.27
N THR A 386 60.41 68.27 -34.14
CA THR A 386 59.04 67.79 -33.89
C THR A 386 58.01 68.53 -34.75
N TYR A 387 56.90 67.86 -35.09
CA TYR A 387 55.77 68.47 -35.83
C TYR A 387 55.36 69.83 -35.21
N ASN A 388 55.04 70.80 -36.07
CA ASN A 388 54.50 72.14 -35.73
C ASN A 388 55.48 73.21 -35.22
N SER A 389 56.71 73.22 -35.71
CA SER A 389 57.73 74.23 -35.36
C SER A 389 57.98 75.31 -36.42
N GLU A 390 57.35 75.22 -37.59
CA GLU A 390 57.58 76.09 -38.75
C GLU A 390 56.25 76.56 -39.35
N MET A 391 56.21 77.81 -39.82
CA MET A 391 55.05 78.39 -40.47
C MET A 391 55.45 79.16 -41.73
N THR A 392 54.68 78.95 -42.78
CA THR A 392 54.82 79.67 -44.04
C THR A 392 53.60 80.56 -44.24
N VAL A 393 53.84 81.85 -44.42
CA VAL A 393 52.81 82.84 -44.69
C VAL A 393 53.11 83.60 -45.98
N PRO A 394 52.09 84.03 -46.74
CA PRO A 394 52.31 84.88 -47.88
C PRO A 394 52.70 86.32 -47.46
N ILE A 395 53.59 86.95 -48.23
CA ILE A 395 54.13 88.30 -48.03
C ILE A 395 54.35 88.99 -49.39
N ALA A 396 54.61 90.30 -49.39
CA ALA A 396 54.96 91.03 -50.61
C ALA A 396 56.19 90.40 -51.30
N ALA A 397 56.23 90.45 -52.64
CA ALA A 397 57.32 89.87 -53.42
C ALA A 397 58.69 90.47 -53.06
N ASP A 398 58.72 91.78 -52.79
CA ASP A 398 59.92 92.55 -52.43
C ASP A 398 60.00 92.78 -50.91
N PHE A 399 59.90 91.70 -50.14
CA PHE A 399 60.11 91.73 -48.69
C PHE A 399 61.58 91.98 -48.36
N ASP A 400 61.85 92.94 -47.48
CA ASP A 400 63.21 93.25 -47.05
C ASP A 400 63.57 92.55 -45.74
N TYR A 401 62.88 92.90 -44.65
CA TYR A 401 63.09 92.24 -43.36
C TYR A 401 61.87 92.30 -42.44
N LEU A 402 61.83 91.36 -41.49
CA LEU A 402 60.76 91.15 -40.53
C LEU A 402 60.98 92.03 -39.31
N LEU A 403 59.93 92.72 -38.84
CA LEU A 403 60.00 93.51 -37.60
C LEU A 403 59.43 92.73 -36.42
N SER A 404 58.25 92.14 -36.60
CA SER A 404 57.64 91.29 -35.56
C SER A 404 56.59 90.36 -36.14
N VAL A 405 56.37 89.25 -35.43
CA VAL A 405 55.28 88.30 -35.69
C VAL A 405 54.57 88.03 -34.38
N HIS A 406 53.25 88.12 -34.40
CA HIS A 406 52.40 87.74 -33.28
C HIS A 406 51.38 86.71 -33.76
N ILE A 407 51.31 85.59 -33.05
CA ILE A 407 50.44 84.46 -33.37
C ILE A 407 49.42 84.33 -32.27
N PHE A 408 48.16 84.23 -32.66
CA PHE A 408 47.04 84.09 -31.75
C PHE A 408 46.28 82.79 -32.02
N ASP A 409 45.81 82.14 -30.96
CA ASP A 409 44.90 81.00 -31.09
C ASP A 409 43.51 81.43 -31.59
N LYS A 410 42.62 80.45 -31.80
CA LYS A 410 41.22 80.68 -32.19
C LYS A 410 40.44 81.63 -31.26
N ASN A 411 40.87 81.76 -30.00
CA ASN A 411 40.27 82.63 -28.99
C ASN A 411 40.92 84.02 -28.95
N LYS A 412 41.81 84.33 -29.89
CA LYS A 412 42.60 85.57 -29.98
C LYS A 412 43.57 85.78 -28.81
N LYS A 413 44.00 84.70 -28.13
CA LYS A 413 45.04 84.77 -27.10
C LYS A 413 46.42 84.65 -27.76
N LEU A 414 47.36 85.52 -27.39
CA LEU A 414 48.73 85.47 -27.88
C LEU A 414 49.38 84.15 -27.44
N VAL A 415 49.80 83.34 -28.42
CA VAL A 415 50.46 82.06 -28.18
C VAL A 415 51.96 82.10 -28.48
N MET A 416 52.39 82.97 -29.41
CA MET A 416 53.80 83.11 -29.79
C MET A 416 54.09 84.50 -30.34
N SER A 417 55.20 85.09 -29.94
CA SER A 417 55.71 86.35 -30.49
C SER A 417 57.21 86.33 -30.83
N SER A 418 57.88 85.19 -30.60
CA SER A 418 59.30 85.01 -30.88
C SER A 418 59.47 84.05 -32.06
N VAL A 419 60.15 84.53 -33.09
CA VAL A 419 60.43 83.78 -34.32
C VAL A 419 61.90 83.91 -34.69
N THR A 420 62.43 82.89 -35.35
CA THR A 420 63.80 82.80 -35.84
C THR A 420 63.85 82.13 -37.22
N ASP A 421 65.03 82.09 -37.84
CA ASP A 421 65.26 81.45 -39.16
C ASP A 421 64.28 81.89 -40.26
N GLY A 422 63.95 83.19 -40.29
CA GLY A 422 63.06 83.76 -41.30
C GLY A 422 63.69 83.77 -42.68
N THR A 423 63.12 83.04 -43.64
CA THR A 423 63.52 83.01 -45.05
C THR A 423 62.37 83.47 -45.93
N ALA A 424 62.60 84.50 -46.74
CA ALA A 424 61.64 85.01 -47.71
C ALA A 424 62.01 84.51 -49.11
N THR A 425 61.14 83.78 -49.77
CA THR A 425 61.37 83.28 -51.14
C THR A 425 60.04 83.16 -51.88
N GLY A 426 59.95 83.74 -53.08
CA GLY A 426 58.79 83.61 -53.96
C GLY A 426 57.48 84.16 -53.39
N GLY A 427 57.51 85.31 -52.71
CA GLY A 427 56.31 85.93 -52.11
C GLY A 427 55.79 85.21 -50.86
N LYS A 428 56.61 84.37 -50.23
CA LYS A 428 56.28 83.68 -48.98
C LYS A 428 57.41 83.85 -47.98
N LEU A 429 57.05 84.07 -46.72
CA LEU A 429 57.95 84.11 -45.59
C LEU A 429 57.75 82.82 -44.80
N THR A 430 58.82 82.04 -44.69
CA THR A 430 58.87 80.88 -43.80
C THR A 430 59.72 81.24 -42.60
N PHE A 431 59.19 81.04 -41.41
CA PHE A 431 59.92 81.29 -40.16
C PHE A 431 59.63 80.18 -39.16
N ARG A 432 60.53 80.02 -38.19
CA ARG A 432 60.43 79.03 -37.13
C ARG A 432 60.10 79.69 -35.81
N PHE A 433 59.41 78.98 -34.93
CA PHE A 433 59.05 79.52 -33.62
C PHE A 433 60.19 79.34 -32.63
N GLY A 434 60.49 80.39 -31.85
CA GLY A 434 61.57 80.38 -30.86
C GLY A 434 62.64 81.45 -31.13
N GLY A 435 63.70 81.42 -30.32
CA GLY A 435 64.77 82.41 -30.33
C GLY A 435 65.99 81.92 -29.55
N ASN A 436 67.14 82.57 -29.73
CA ASN A 436 68.42 82.21 -29.09
C ASN A 436 68.83 80.74 -29.30
N GLY A 437 68.57 80.19 -30.50
CA GLY A 437 68.97 78.83 -30.88
C GLY A 437 68.05 77.70 -30.37
N MET A 438 66.94 78.02 -29.69
CA MET A 438 65.94 77.03 -29.29
C MET A 438 64.65 77.15 -30.11
N TYR A 439 64.14 76.00 -30.57
CA TYR A 439 62.88 75.91 -31.31
C TYR A 439 61.71 75.53 -30.40
N LEU A 440 60.55 76.13 -30.65
CA LEU A 440 59.31 75.89 -29.93
C LEU A 440 58.26 75.25 -30.85
N THR A 441 57.33 74.49 -30.27
CA THR A 441 56.22 73.86 -31.00
C THR A 441 54.90 74.51 -30.63
N LEU A 442 54.06 74.73 -31.64
CA LEU A 442 52.67 75.11 -31.38
C LEU A 442 51.82 73.88 -31.01
N PRO A 443 50.81 74.04 -30.12
CA PRO A 443 49.89 72.97 -29.77
C PRO A 443 49.18 72.37 -30.98
N VAL A 444 48.99 71.05 -30.97
CA VAL A 444 48.36 70.29 -32.06
C VAL A 444 46.83 70.39 -31.98
N ALA A 445 46.26 71.58 -32.25
CA ALA A 445 44.86 71.76 -32.63
C ALA A 445 44.53 73.22 -33.00
N ALA A 446 43.96 73.38 -34.20
CA ALA A 446 43.17 74.53 -34.69
C ALA A 446 43.90 75.72 -35.33
N ASP A 447 43.12 76.43 -36.16
CA ASP A 447 43.48 77.58 -36.97
C ASP A 447 44.12 78.71 -36.16
N TYR A 448 45.26 79.23 -36.63
CA TYR A 448 45.96 80.37 -36.04
C TYR A 448 45.73 81.65 -36.83
N ARG A 449 45.59 82.76 -36.09
CA ARG A 449 45.63 84.11 -36.66
C ARG A 449 47.03 84.66 -36.52
N VAL A 450 47.62 85.08 -37.63
CA VAL A 450 48.98 85.61 -37.67
C VAL A 450 48.94 87.08 -38.00
N VAL A 451 49.57 87.90 -37.16
CA VAL A 451 49.76 89.33 -37.39
C VAL A 451 51.25 89.58 -37.61
N LEU A 452 51.60 90.05 -38.81
CA LEU A 452 52.98 90.33 -39.17
C LEU A 452 53.19 91.81 -39.40
N LYS A 453 54.30 92.36 -38.87
CA LYS A 453 54.82 93.68 -39.25
C LYS A 453 56.14 93.51 -40.01
N TYR A 454 56.22 94.14 -41.18
CA TYR A 454 57.40 94.05 -42.04
C TYR A 454 57.68 95.38 -42.74
N ALA A 455 58.95 95.59 -43.11
CA ALA A 455 59.36 96.70 -43.97
C ALA A 455 59.46 96.24 -45.42
N SER A 456 58.88 97.01 -46.34
CA SER A 456 58.96 96.74 -47.79
C SER A 456 58.71 98.01 -48.61
N ASN A 457 59.21 98.02 -49.84
CA ASN A 457 58.91 99.06 -50.83
C ASN A 457 57.54 98.87 -51.50
N VAL A 458 56.93 97.69 -51.39
CA VAL A 458 55.66 97.33 -52.04
C VAL A 458 54.71 96.67 -51.03
N SER A 459 53.43 97.01 -51.09
CA SER A 459 52.42 96.35 -50.25
C SER A 459 52.07 94.96 -50.77
N TYR A 460 51.85 93.99 -49.88
CA TYR A 460 51.22 92.72 -50.27
C TYR A 460 49.78 92.94 -50.75
N VAL A 461 49.45 92.43 -51.93
CA VAL A 461 48.09 92.42 -52.49
C VAL A 461 47.83 91.00 -53.01
N ASN A 462 46.91 90.28 -52.36
CA ASN A 462 46.35 89.03 -52.88
C ASN A 462 44.94 88.82 -52.35
#